data_AF-A0A941DIW2-F1
#
_entry.id   AF-A0A941DIW2-F1
#
_cell.length_a   1.000
_cell.length_b   1.000
_cell.length_c   1.000
_cell.angle_alpha   90.00
_cell.angle_beta   90.00
_cell.angle_gamma   90.00
#
_symmetry.space_group_name_H-M   'P 1'
#
loop_
_entity.id
_entity.type
_entity.pdbx_description
1 polymer ?
#
loop_
_entity_poly.entity_id
_entity_poly.type
_entity_poly.pdbx_seq_one_letter_code
_entity_poly.pdbx_strand_id
1 'polypeptide(L)'
;MNAPATRSVQLRFRVFVHLITVTGYPGNWQAWLTGNEGKRRPADCCIPPDLQQHELQEYLADVFHEDATPRYNEVLLLSSE
;
A
#
# COMPACT_ATOMS: atom_id res chain seq x y z
N MET A 1 7.08 -27.67 14.46
CA MET A 1 5.82 -26.97 14.13
C MET A 1 6.11 -26.12 12.90
N ASN A 2 5.61 -26.51 11.72
CA ASN A 2 5.75 -25.68 10.53
C ASN A 2 4.67 -24.60 10.61
N ALA A 3 5.05 -23.34 10.83
CA ALA A 3 4.14 -22.23 10.58
C ALA A 3 3.71 -22.29 9.11
N PRO A 4 2.42 -22.07 8.77
CA PRO A 4 2.03 -21.98 7.38
C PRO A 4 2.86 -20.89 6.72
N ALA A 5 3.49 -21.19 5.59
CA ALA A 5 4.21 -20.20 4.82
C ALA A 5 3.22 -19.11 4.42
N THR A 6 3.32 -17.93 5.05
CA THR A 6 2.45 -16.80 4.75
C THR A 6 2.74 -16.36 3.32
N ARG A 7 1.76 -16.51 2.43
CA ARG A 7 1.95 -16.13 1.02
C ARG A 7 2.06 -14.61 0.95
N SER A 8 3.18 -14.13 0.39
CA SER A 8 3.33 -12.72 0.05
C SER A 8 2.38 -12.36 -1.11
N VAL A 9 1.67 -11.24 -0.98
CA VAL A 9 0.82 -10.63 -2.01
C VAL A 9 1.43 -9.33 -2.51
N GLN A 10 0.99 -8.87 -3.68
CA GLN A 10 1.27 -7.55 -4.22
C GLN A 10 -0.03 -6.79 -4.47
N LEU A 11 -0.19 -5.64 -3.83
CA LEU A 11 -1.37 -4.79 -3.90
C LEU A 11 -0.96 -3.45 -4.48
N ARG A 12 -1.68 -2.96 -5.48
CA ARG A 12 -1.43 -1.64 -6.07
C ARG A 12 -2.57 -0.72 -5.73
N PHE A 13 -2.24 0.44 -5.18
CA PHE A 13 -3.19 1.45 -4.78
C PHE A 13 -2.94 2.74 -5.57
N ARG A 14 -4.02 3.42 -5.95
CA ARG A 14 -3.98 4.86 -6.21
C ARG A 14 -4.29 5.55 -4.89
N VAL A 15 -3.28 6.15 -4.28
CA VAL A 15 -3.39 6.90 -3.03
C VAL A 15 -3.42 8.38 -3.39
N PHE A 16 -4.63 8.92 -3.57
CA PHE A 16 -4.85 10.26 -4.10
C PHE A 16 -4.14 10.47 -5.45
N VAL A 17 -3.08 11.29 -5.47
CA VAL A 17 -2.24 11.58 -6.64
C VAL A 17 -1.08 10.61 -6.83
N HIS A 18 -0.81 9.75 -5.85
CA HIS A 18 0.31 8.81 -5.85
C HIS A 18 -0.11 7.41 -6.26
N LEU A 19 0.83 6.65 -6.83
CA LEU A 19 0.71 5.22 -7.04
C LEU A 19 1.60 4.49 -6.05
N ILE A 20 1.00 3.70 -5.16
CA ILE A 20 1.71 2.95 -4.12
C ILE A 20 1.51 1.46 -4.35
N THR A 21 2.61 0.72 -4.41
CA THR A 21 2.60 -0.74 -4.42
C THR A 21 2.96 -1.22 -3.01
N VAL A 22 2.07 -1.98 -2.38
CA VAL A 22 2.32 -2.68 -1.12
C VAL A 22 2.61 -4.14 -1.42
N THR A 23 3.74 -4.65 -0.95
CA THR A 23 4.12 -6.06 -1.08
C THR A 23 4.35 -6.68 0.28
N GLY A 24 3.98 -7.93 0.46
CA GLY A 24 4.27 -8.66 1.69
C GLY A 24 3.07 -9.44 2.19
N TYR A 25 2.99 -9.61 3.49
CA TYR A 25 1.93 -10.32 4.19
C TYR A 25 1.69 -9.67 5.55
N PRO A 26 0.55 -9.95 6.23
CA PRO A 26 0.33 -9.48 7.59
C PRO A 26 1.52 -9.84 8.50
N GLY A 27 2.19 -8.83 9.04
CA GLY A 27 3.42 -8.96 9.83
C GLY A 27 4.69 -8.43 9.15
N ASN A 28 4.68 -8.24 7.83
CA ASN A 28 5.84 -7.81 7.07
C ASN A 28 5.45 -7.10 5.77
N TRP A 29 4.78 -5.95 5.89
CA TRP A 29 4.39 -5.12 4.76
C TRP A 29 5.52 -4.18 4.33
N GLN A 30 5.66 -3.99 3.01
CA GLN A 30 6.58 -3.03 2.42
C GLN A 30 5.83 -2.15 1.43
N ALA A 31 5.96 -0.83 1.55
CA ALA A 31 5.32 0.15 0.68
C ALA A 31 6.32 0.80 -0.28
N TRP A 32 5.92 0.94 -1.54
CA TRP A 32 6.76 1.48 -2.61
C TRP A 32 5.99 2.51 -3.44
N LEU A 33 6.50 3.73 -3.53
CA LEU A 33 6.03 4.71 -4.52
C LEU A 33 6.47 4.26 -5.91
N THR A 34 5.50 4.04 -6.80
CA THR A 34 5.71 3.57 -8.16
C THR A 34 5.48 4.72 -9.14
N GLY A 35 6.55 5.26 -9.70
CA GLY A 35 6.48 6.34 -10.68
C GLY A 35 6.03 5.87 -12.06
N ASN A 36 5.68 6.83 -12.91
CA ASN A 36 5.16 6.60 -14.27
C ASN A 36 6.16 5.86 -15.20
N GLU A 37 7.46 5.83 -14.87
CA GLU A 37 8.52 5.14 -15.62
C GLU A 37 8.91 3.77 -15.01
N GLY A 38 8.09 3.21 -14.11
CA GLY A 38 8.40 1.93 -13.44
C GLY A 38 9.49 2.00 -12.37
N LYS A 39 10.04 3.21 -12.11
CA LYS A 39 10.92 3.46 -10.97
C LYS A 39 10.14 3.27 -9.67
N ARG A 40 10.69 2.47 -8.75
CA ARG A 40 10.15 2.28 -7.40
C ARG A 40 11.11 2.89 -6.39
N ARG A 41 10.58 3.70 -5.48
CA ARG A 41 11.30 4.13 -4.27
C ARG A 41 10.50 3.68 -3.04
N PRO A 42 11.14 3.44 -1.89
CA PRO A 42 10.42 3.23 -0.64
C PRO A 42 9.40 4.38 -0.47
N ALA A 43 8.17 4.03 -0.10
CA ALA A 43 7.22 5.05 0.30
C ALA A 43 7.70 5.69 1.61
N ASP A 44 7.40 6.97 1.79
CA ASP A 44 7.75 7.71 3.00
C ASP A 44 6.81 7.34 4.19
N CYS A 45 6.37 6.08 4.25
CA CYS A 45 5.54 5.51 5.31
C CYS A 45 6.01 4.10 5.68
N CYS A 46 5.91 3.77 6.97
CA CYS A 46 6.04 2.40 7.46
C CYS A 46 4.64 1.84 7.69
N ILE A 47 4.35 0.62 7.23
CA ILE A 47 3.05 -0.03 7.49
C ILE A 47 3.19 -0.87 8.78
N PRO A 48 2.33 -0.67 9.79
CA PRO A 48 2.31 -1.50 10.99
C PRO A 48 2.16 -2.99 10.65
N PRO A 49 2.90 -3.89 11.32
CA PRO A 49 2.88 -5.32 11.03
C PRO A 49 1.53 -5.96 11.34
N ASP A 50 0.77 -5.41 12.27
CA ASP A 50 -0.54 -5.88 12.72
C ASP A 50 -1.69 -5.59 11.75
N LEU A 51 -1.47 -4.73 10.75
CA LEU A 51 -2.49 -4.45 9.73
C LEU A 51 -2.75 -5.64 8.83
N GLN A 52 -4.03 -5.91 8.62
CA GLN A 52 -4.53 -6.84 7.63
C GLN A 52 -4.64 -6.18 6.25
N GLN A 53 -4.69 -7.01 5.21
CA GLN A 53 -4.78 -6.55 3.82
C GLN A 53 -5.94 -5.56 3.57
N HIS A 54 -7.10 -5.77 4.21
CA HIS A 54 -8.27 -4.90 4.01
C HIS A 54 -8.14 -3.54 4.72
N GLU A 55 -7.29 -3.45 5.74
CA GLU A 55 -7.05 -2.21 6.52
C GLU A 55 -6.02 -1.30 5.83
N LEU A 56 -5.24 -1.84 4.88
CA LEU A 56 -4.22 -1.09 4.15
C LEU A 56 -4.78 0.13 3.41
N GLN A 57 -6.00 0.03 2.87
CA GLN A 57 -6.61 1.12 2.13
C GLN A 57 -6.92 2.32 3.04
N GLU A 58 -7.52 2.06 4.20
CA GLU A 58 -7.85 3.08 5.19
C GLU A 58 -6.57 3.67 5.79
N TYR A 59 -5.59 2.82 6.13
CA TYR A 59 -4.30 3.26 6.62
C TYR A 59 -3.59 4.21 5.64
N LEU A 60 -3.56 3.87 4.36
CA LEU A 60 -2.95 4.73 3.33
C LEU A 60 -3.74 6.03 3.14
N ALA A 61 -5.06 6.02 3.32
CA ALA A 61 -5.85 7.25 3.27
C ALA A 61 -5.48 8.19 4.42
N ASP A 62 -5.38 7.67 5.64
CA ASP A 62 -5.03 8.46 6.83
C ASP A 62 -3.60 8.99 6.78
N VAL A 63 -2.63 8.19 6.32
CA VAL A 63 -1.23 8.61 6.26
C VAL A 63 -1.01 9.71 5.20
N PHE A 64 -1.67 9.61 4.05
CA PHE A 64 -1.44 10.52 2.92
C PHE A 64 -2.56 11.55 2.72
N HIS A 65 -3.46 11.75 3.70
CA HIS A 65 -4.63 12.62 3.53
C HIS A 65 -4.27 14.07 3.14
N GLU A 66 -3.07 14.54 3.47
CA GLU A 66 -2.57 15.86 3.07
C GLU A 66 -2.42 16.02 1.54
N ASP A 67 -2.21 14.92 0.81
CA ASP A 67 -2.12 14.88 -0.66
C ASP A 67 -3.50 14.78 -1.33
N ALA A 68 -4.59 14.71 -0.56
CA ALA A 68 -5.94 14.65 -1.10
C ALA A 68 -6.30 15.95 -1.83
N THR A 69 -6.87 15.80 -3.03
CA THR A 69 -7.36 16.94 -3.82
C THR A 69 -8.83 16.73 -4.19
N PRO A 70 -9.59 17.77 -4.55
CA PRO A 70 -10.99 17.59 -4.97
C PRO A 70 -11.18 16.58 -6.11
N ARG A 71 -10.16 16.39 -6.97
CA ARG A 71 -10.18 15.43 -8.09
C ARG A 71 -9.71 14.03 -7.68
N TYR A 72 -8.87 13.94 -6.66
CA TYR A 72 -8.27 12.71 -6.16
C TYR A 72 -8.45 12.70 -4.64
N ASN A 73 -9.68 12.41 -4.19
CA ASN A 73 -10.11 12.47 -2.79
C ASN A 73 -10.28 11.08 -2.17
N GLU A 74 -9.93 10.02 -2.90
CA GLU A 74 -10.14 8.64 -2.49
C GLU A 74 -8.87 7.80 -2.75
N VAL A 75 -8.64 6.85 -1.85
CA VAL A 75 -7.68 5.77 -2.06
C VAL A 75 -8.39 4.58 -2.69
N LEU A 76 -7.87 4.06 -3.81
CA LEU A 76 -8.47 2.94 -4.55
C LEU A 76 -7.48 1.79 -4.71
N LEU A 77 -7.91 0.57 -4.41
CA LEU A 77 -7.19 -0.64 -4.84
C LEU A 77 -7.35 -0.80 -6.36
N LEU A 78 -6.22 -0.85 -7.07
CA LEU A 78 -6.15 -1.03 -8.52
C LEU A 78 -5.98 -2.50 -8.91
N SER A 79 -5.15 -3.25 -8.17
CA SER A 79 -4.92 -4.67 -8.42
C SER A 79 -4.41 -5.40 -7.18
N SER A 80 -4.72 -6.69 -7.09
CA SER A 80 -4.22 -7.60 -6.05
C SER A 80 -3.73 -8.91 -6.67
N GLU A 81 -2.42 -9.19 -6.54
CA GLU A 81 -1.72 -10.37 -7.10
C GLU A 81 -1.12 -11.26 -6.00
#